data_AF-A0A498PPF5-F1
#
_entry.id   AF-A0A498PPF5-F1
#
_cell.length_a   1.000
_cell.length_b   1.000
_cell.length_c   1.000
_cell.angle_alpha   90.00
_cell.angle_beta   90.00
_cell.angle_gamma   90.00
#
_symmetry.space_group_name_H-M   'P 1'
#
loop_
_entity.id
_entity.type
_entity.pdbx_description
1 polymer ?
#
loop_
_entity_poly.entity_id
_entity_poly.type
_entity_poly.pdbx_seq_one_letter_code
_entity_poly.pdbx_strand_id
1 'polypeptide(L)'
;MEASYDLARLRYNGLIIRRPHTNTYDLTADGLRFAVFYTKVHDRVLTPLFAADQPQAPPELRTALNTLDRHIDERFAHARLPQAA
;
A
#
# COMPACT_ATOMS: atom_id res chain seq x y z
N MET A 1 -9.79 -12.40 11.58
CA MET A 1 -8.92 -13.42 10.94
C MET A 1 -7.92 -12.81 9.96
N GLU A 2 -7.77 -11.49 9.93
CA GLU A 2 -6.92 -10.77 8.96
C GLU A 2 -5.49 -10.60 9.46
N ALA A 3 -5.32 -10.22 10.74
CA ALA A 3 -4.01 -10.04 11.36
C ALA A 3 -3.11 -11.29 11.32
N SER A 4 -3.66 -12.49 11.50
CA SER A 4 -2.87 -13.73 11.43
C SER A 4 -2.35 -14.01 10.01
N TYR A 5 -3.14 -13.64 8.99
CA TYR A 5 -2.75 -13.79 7.60
C TYR A 5 -1.65 -12.79 7.23
N ASP A 6 -1.79 -11.54 7.65
CA ASP A 6 -0.78 -10.51 7.42
C ASP A 6 0.55 -10.86 8.11
N LEU A 7 0.52 -11.37 9.35
CA LEU A 7 1.72 -11.82 10.04
C LEU A 7 2.38 -13.03 9.35
N ALA A 8 1.59 -13.98 8.84
CA ALA A 8 2.12 -15.10 8.07
C ALA A 8 2.80 -14.60 6.79
N ARG A 9 2.19 -13.64 6.10
CA ARG A 9 2.73 -13.03 4.88
C ARG A 9 3.99 -12.21 5.15
N LEU A 10 4.03 -11.39 6.21
CA LEU A 10 5.21 -10.63 6.59
C LEU A 10 6.39 -11.54 6.95
N ARG A 11 6.10 -12.65 7.64
CA ARG A 11 7.11 -13.66 7.99
C ARG A 11 7.60 -14.43 6.77
N TYR A 12 6.70 -14.79 5.84
CA TYR A 12 7.05 -15.44 4.58
C TYR A 12 8.00 -14.58 3.74
N ASN A 13 7.77 -13.26 3.71
CA ASN A 13 8.66 -12.30 3.04
C ASN A 13 9.93 -11.97 3.84
N GLY A 14 10.17 -12.61 4.98
CA GLY A 14 11.37 -12.41 5.79
C GLY A 14 11.45 -11.06 6.51
N LEU A 15 10.34 -10.31 6.59
CA LEU A 15 10.32 -8.98 7.21
C LEU A 15 10.20 -9.06 8.75
N ILE A 16 9.60 -10.14 9.25
CA ILE A 16 9.49 -10.39 10.69
C ILE A 16 9.90 -11.81 11.06
N ILE A 17 10.37 -11.98 12.28
CA ILE A 17 10.66 -13.27 12.90
C ILE A 17 9.82 -13.44 14.17
N ARG A 18 9.31 -14.64 14.42
CA ARG A 18 8.53 -14.94 15.62
C ARG A 18 9.48 -15.24 16.77
N ARG A 19 9.25 -14.64 17.94
CA ARG A 19 9.95 -15.01 19.17
C ARG A 19 9.57 -16.43 19.60
N PRO A 20 10.52 -17.24 20.09
CA PRO A 20 10.21 -18.56 20.63
C PRO A 20 9.15 -18.49 21.73
N HIS A 21 8.26 -19.48 21.77
CA HIS A 21 7.26 -19.67 22.84
C HIS A 21 6.27 -18.52 23.06
N THR A 22 6.21 -17.51 22.18
CA THR A 22 5.30 -16.36 22.30
C THR A 22 4.68 -16.00 20.97
N ASN A 23 3.51 -15.36 20.96
CA ASN A 23 2.88 -14.84 19.73
C ASN A 23 3.39 -13.45 19.34
N THR A 24 4.62 -13.12 19.74
CA THR A 24 5.25 -11.82 19.50
C THR A 24 6.27 -11.94 18.37
N TYR A 25 6.41 -10.87 17.59
CA TYR A 25 7.28 -10.81 16.43
C TYR A 25 8.25 -9.64 16.53
N ASP A 26 9.45 -9.83 16.01
CA ASP A 26 10.45 -8.78 15.81
C ASP A 26 10.67 -8.51 14.33
N LEU A 27 11.02 -7.27 14.00
CA LEU A 27 11.50 -6.94 12.67
C LEU A 27 12.89 -7.55 12.44
N THR A 28 13.09 -8.08 11.23
CA THR A 28 14.45 -8.37 10.74
C THR A 28 15.14 -7.06 10.33
N ALA A 29 16.43 -7.12 10.02
CA ALA A 29 17.14 -5.96 9.46
C ALA A 29 16.51 -5.49 8.14
N ASP A 30 16.05 -6.43 7.30
CA ASP A 30 15.36 -6.12 6.05
C ASP A 30 13.93 -5.64 6.29
N GLY A 31 13.23 -6.20 7.28
CA GLY A 31 11.94 -5.68 7.75
C GLY A 31 12.00 -4.23 8.21
N LEU A 32 13.05 -3.88 8.97
CA LEU A 32 13.27 -2.50 9.42
C LEU A 32 13.56 -1.56 8.25
N ARG A 33 14.45 -1.96 7.32
CA ARG A 33 14.74 -1.18 6.10
C ARG A 33 13.49 -0.99 5.26
N PHE A 34 12.71 -2.05 5.07
CA PHE A 34 11.44 -2.03 4.35
C PHE A 34 10.44 -1.07 5.01
N ALA A 35 10.26 -1.15 6.33
CA ALA A 35 9.36 -0.26 7.07
C ALA A 35 9.77 1.21 6.92
N VAL A 36 11.06 1.53 7.14
CA VAL A 36 11.58 2.89 7.00
C VAL A 36 11.43 3.41 5.56
N PHE A 37 11.73 2.56 4.57
CA PHE A 37 11.58 2.92 3.16
C PHE A 37 10.12 3.17 2.81
N TYR A 38 9.23 2.25 3.17
CA TYR A 38 7.79 2.35 2.90
C TYR A 38 7.20 3.60 3.55
N THR A 39 7.53 3.89 4.81
CA THR A 39 7.08 5.13 5.48
C THR A 39 7.56 6.37 4.74
N LYS A 40 8.83 6.43 4.34
CA LYS A 40 9.35 7.58 3.58
C LYS A 40 8.71 7.74 2.20
N VAL A 41 8.45 6.63 1.51
CA VAL A 41 7.76 6.64 0.21
C VAL A 41 6.31 7.07 0.40
N HIS A 42 5.64 6.56 1.41
CA HIS A 42 4.29 6.97 1.75
C HIS A 42 4.24 8.49 1.99
N ASP A 43 5.12 9.03 2.82
CA ASP A 43 5.11 10.46 3.15
C ASP A 43 5.54 11.37 1.99
N ARG A 44 6.38 10.87 1.07
CA ARG A 44 6.91 11.68 -0.05
C ARG A 44 6.17 11.49 -1.36
N VAL A 45 5.40 10.43 -1.50
CA VAL A 45 4.68 10.10 -2.72
C VAL A 45 3.19 10.07 -2.45
N LEU A 46 2.73 9.24 -1.51
CA LEU A 46 1.29 9.10 -1.25
C LEU A 46 0.71 10.36 -0.62
N THR A 47 1.38 10.97 0.37
CA THR A 47 0.88 12.22 0.98
C THR A 47 0.77 13.38 -0.02
N PRO A 48 1.76 13.65 -0.90
CA PRO A 48 1.59 14.66 -1.96
C PRO A 48 0.52 14.31 -2.98
N LEU A 49 0.32 13.03 -3.31
CA LEU A 49 -0.75 12.61 -4.23
C LEU A 49 -2.14 12.85 -3.61
N PHE A 50 -2.33 12.56 -2.33
CA PHE A 50 -3.56 12.90 -1.61
C PHE A 50 -3.73 14.42 -1.41
N ALA A 51 -2.63 15.15 -1.26
CA ALA A 51 -2.66 16.61 -1.20
C ALA A 51 -2.89 17.24 -2.58
N ALA A 52 -2.59 16.52 -3.66
CA ALA A 52 -2.79 17.01 -5.02
C ALA A 52 -4.27 17.10 -5.39
N ASP A 53 -5.15 16.36 -4.74
CA ASP A 53 -6.59 16.56 -4.88
C ASP A 53 -7.11 17.85 -4.21
N GLN A 54 -6.26 18.56 -3.47
CA GLN A 54 -6.66 19.78 -2.80
C GLN A 54 -6.64 21.00 -3.75
N PRO A 55 -7.48 22.03 -3.50
CA PRO A 55 -7.62 23.19 -4.37
C PRO A 55 -6.30 23.94 -4.65
N GLN A 56 -5.35 23.90 -3.72
CA GLN A 56 -4.07 24.61 -3.81
C GLN A 56 -2.94 23.83 -4.53
N ALA A 57 -3.19 22.61 -5.01
CA ALA A 57 -2.19 21.87 -5.77
C ALA A 57 -2.05 22.38 -7.21
N PRO A 58 -0.87 22.22 -7.85
CA PRO A 58 -0.67 22.62 -9.25
C PRO A 58 -1.70 21.96 -10.18
N PRO A 59 -2.38 22.72 -11.05
CA PRO A 59 -3.51 22.22 -11.83
C PRO A 59 -3.10 21.06 -12.76
N GLU A 60 -1.89 21.07 -13.30
CA GLU A 60 -1.37 20.01 -14.17
C GLU A 60 -1.24 18.67 -13.42
N LEU A 61 -0.82 18.71 -12.15
CA LEU A 61 -0.69 17.52 -11.31
C LEU A 61 -2.07 16.92 -11.00
N ARG A 62 -3.06 17.76 -10.70
CA ARG A 62 -4.44 17.29 -10.46
C ARG A 62 -5.05 16.63 -11.70
N THR A 63 -4.86 17.24 -12.86
CA THR A 63 -5.36 16.68 -14.12
C THR A 63 -4.72 15.33 -14.42
N ALA A 64 -3.41 15.17 -14.17
CA ALA A 64 -2.72 13.90 -14.34
C ALA A 64 -3.25 12.82 -13.40
N LEU A 65 -3.53 13.15 -12.14
CA LEU A 65 -4.07 12.22 -11.15
C LEU A 65 -5.50 11.80 -11.45
N ASN A 66 -6.38 12.75 -11.77
CA ASN A 66 -7.74 12.44 -12.22
C ASN A 66 -7.75 11.52 -13.45
N THR A 67 -6.77 11.69 -14.34
CA THR A 67 -6.61 10.82 -15.51
C THR A 67 -6.20 9.41 -15.11
N LEU A 68 -5.28 9.26 -14.16
CA LEU A 68 -4.87 7.97 -13.62
C LEU A 68 -6.02 7.26 -12.90
N ASP A 69 -6.73 7.95 -12.01
CA ASP A 69 -7.86 7.39 -11.27
C ASP A 69 -8.95 6.89 -12.21
N ARG A 70 -9.34 7.69 -13.21
CA ARG A 70 -10.31 7.25 -14.23
C ARG A 70 -9.87 5.96 -14.93
N HIS A 71 -8.61 5.86 -15.33
CA HIS A 71 -8.11 4.65 -16.00
C HIS A 71 -8.00 3.44 -15.09
N ILE A 72 -7.68 3.64 -13.82
CA ILE A 72 -7.66 2.59 -12.81
C ILE A 72 -9.08 2.09 -12.56
N ASP A 73 -10.05 2.99 -12.39
CA ASP A 73 -11.47 2.67 -12.21
C ASP A 73 -12.06 1.96 -13.42
N GLU A 74 -11.79 2.43 -14.64
CA GLU A 74 -12.17 1.75 -15.89
C GLU A 74 -11.62 0.31 -15.91
N ARG A 75 -10.35 0.14 -15.56
CA ARG A 75 -9.70 -1.17 -15.54
C ARG A 75 -10.28 -2.08 -14.46
N PHE A 76 -10.58 -1.57 -13.28
CA PHE A 76 -11.23 -2.35 -12.22
C PHE A 76 -12.70 -2.66 -12.52
N ALA A 77 -13.43 -1.74 -13.16
CA ALA A 77 -14.79 -1.98 -13.64
C ALA A 77 -14.82 -3.06 -14.72
N HIS A 78 -13.85 -3.06 -15.64
CA HIS A 78 -13.69 -4.11 -16.64
C HIS A 78 -13.17 -5.44 -16.05
N ALA A 79 -12.33 -5.40 -15.01
CA ALA A 79 -11.88 -6.59 -14.30
C ALA A 79 -12.97 -7.21 -13.42
N ARG A 80 -13.92 -6.40 -12.93
CA ARG A 80 -15.21 -6.84 -12.39
C ARG A 80 -16.14 -7.26 -13.53
N LEU A 81 -15.77 -8.33 -14.25
CA LEU A 81 -16.73 -9.08 -15.05
C LEU A 81 -17.86 -9.57 -14.11
N PRO A 82 -19.13 -9.55 -14.55
CA PRO A 82 -20.21 -10.11 -13.75
C PRO A 82 -19.88 -11.58 -13.49
N GLN A 83 -20.01 -12.00 -12.23
CA GLN A 83 -20.02 -13.40 -11.88
C GLN A 83 -21.14 -14.05 -12.71
N ALA A 84 -20.76 -14.81 -13.73
CA ALA A 84 -21.69 -15.53 -14.57
C ALA A 84 -22.37 -16.62 -13.73
N ALA A 85 -23.71 -16.53 -13.69
CA ALA A 85 -24.73 -17.54 -13.35
C ALA A 85 -24.50 -18.44 -12.14
#